data_AF-A0AAV3J753-F1
#
_entry.id   AF-A0AAV3J753-F1
#
_cell.length_a   1.000
_cell.length_b   1.000
_cell.length_c   1.000
_cell.angle_alpha   90.00
_cell.angle_beta   90.00
_cell.angle_gamma   90.00
#
_symmetry.space_group_name_H-M   'P 1'
#
loop_
_entity.id
_entity.type
_entity.pdbx_description
1 polymer ?
#
loop_
_entity_poly.entity_id
_entity_poly.type
_entity_poly.pdbx_seq_one_letter_code
_entity_poly.pdbx_strand_id
1 'polypeptide(L)'
;MIIKRVLNNNTIISSNSKGVDVLLMGRGIAFGKKKGQAVELEQIEKTFLLKDKETQSKFTELLINVPMEHILVSEKIINFGKIKLGKNLNEIIYVNLTDHIHSAIDRYHEGIILKNPLRWDIARFYPDEYAVGEKAIEVVRNDLGVSFEIDEAAFIAIHFVNAEMDKTWEFAYEIAEITKKIETIIKTHYRTEFDESSLDYYRFITHVKFFAQRLLAGDHYDDEDEELLNTLRHKYEGEYASALEIKDYVQKDFEYELSSTELLYLTAHIRRITRNL
;
A
#
# COMPACT_ATOMS: atom_id res chain seq x y z
N MET A 1 12.89 31.60 12.01
CA MET A 1 11.70 30.75 12.25
C MET A 1 11.21 30.98 13.67
N ILE A 2 9.90 31.10 13.91
CA ILE A 2 9.32 31.38 15.23
C ILE A 2 8.40 30.23 15.66
N ILE A 3 8.55 29.77 16.90
CA ILE A 3 7.75 28.69 17.48
C ILE A 3 6.28 29.11 17.59
N LYS A 4 5.39 28.42 16.89
CA LYS A 4 3.94 28.54 17.03
C LYS A 4 3.38 27.65 18.12
N ARG A 5 3.92 26.44 18.27
CA ARG A 5 3.50 25.45 19.29
C ARG A 5 4.66 24.52 19.63
N VAL A 6 4.81 24.18 20.90
CA VAL A 6 5.68 23.10 21.36
C VAL A 6 4.83 21.83 21.47
N LEU A 7 5.28 20.72 20.88
CA LEU A 7 4.57 19.44 20.92
C LEU A 7 5.17 18.53 22.00
N ASN A 8 6.49 18.36 21.98
CA ASN A 8 7.26 17.66 23.00
C ASN A 8 8.70 18.23 23.00
N ASN A 9 9.61 17.71 23.82
CA ASN A 9 10.99 18.20 23.93
C ASN A 9 11.80 18.19 22.61
N ASN A 10 11.41 17.35 21.65
CA ASN A 10 12.11 17.10 20.40
C ASN A 10 11.34 17.60 19.15
N THR A 11 10.15 18.18 19.34
CA THR A 11 9.26 18.54 18.22
C THR A 11 8.53 19.85 18.48
N ILE A 12 8.56 20.74 17.48
CA ILE A 12 7.85 22.03 17.49
C ILE A 12 7.13 22.26 16.15
N ILE A 13 6.05 23.05 16.19
CA ILE A 13 5.47 23.67 14.99
C ILE A 13 5.98 25.10 14.91
N SER A 14 6.52 25.46 13.75
CA SER A 14 7.01 26.80 13.43
C SER A 14 6.39 27.29 12.12
N SER A 15 6.57 28.57 11.81
CA SER A 15 6.23 29.11 10.49
C SER A 15 7.51 29.41 9.71
N ASN A 16 7.55 29.01 8.43
CA ASN A 16 8.65 29.33 7.53
C ASN A 16 8.56 30.78 7.01
N SER A 17 9.52 31.22 6.19
CA SER A 17 9.56 32.59 5.64
C SER A 17 8.37 32.95 4.74
N LYS A 18 7.61 31.95 4.26
CA LYS A 18 6.39 32.14 3.44
C LYS A 18 5.10 32.10 4.28
N GLY A 19 5.20 32.02 5.61
CA GLY A 19 4.05 31.93 6.51
C GLY A 19 3.40 30.54 6.58
N VAL A 20 3.99 29.53 5.92
CA VAL A 20 3.49 28.15 5.93
C VAL A 20 3.94 27.45 7.21
N ASP A 21 3.04 26.68 7.81
CA ASP A 21 3.34 25.90 9.00
C ASP A 21 4.24 24.71 8.65
N VAL A 22 5.33 24.60 9.39
CA VAL A 22 6.33 23.55 9.25
C VAL A 22 6.53 22.87 10.59
N LEU A 23 6.69 21.56 10.55
CA LEU A 23 7.00 20.78 11.72
C LEU A 23 8.51 20.53 11.76
N LEU A 24 9.13 20.92 12.87
CA LEU A 24 10.58 20.82 13.06
C LEU A 24 10.87 19.79 14.15
N MET A 25 11.80 18.90 13.84
CA MET A 25 12.27 17.86 14.73
C MET A 25 13.77 17.99 14.93
N GLY A 26 14.21 17.72 16.16
CA GLY A 26 15.61 17.65 16.53
C GLY A 26 15.75 17.38 18.00
N ARG A 27 16.83 16.70 18.39
CA ARG A 27 17.05 16.30 19.78
C ARG A 27 17.10 17.53 20.69
N GLY A 28 16.13 17.66 21.59
CA GLY A 28 16.03 18.76 22.54
C GLY A 28 15.66 20.11 21.92
N ILE A 29 15.22 20.18 20.66
CA ILE A 29 14.91 21.45 19.96
C ILE A 29 13.88 22.32 20.69
N ALA A 30 13.00 21.71 21.49
CA ALA A 30 11.98 22.42 22.26
C ALA A 30 12.30 22.50 23.76
N PHE A 31 13.42 21.95 24.21
CA PHE A 31 13.76 21.87 25.63
C PHE A 31 13.91 23.28 26.23
N GLY A 32 13.04 23.61 27.19
CA GLY A 32 12.99 24.94 27.80
C GLY A 32 12.45 26.05 26.89
N LYS A 33 11.97 25.72 25.68
CA LYS A 33 11.42 26.71 24.72
C LYS A 33 9.92 26.91 24.92
N LYS A 34 9.41 28.06 24.47
CA LYS A 34 7.98 28.44 24.52
C LYS A 34 7.53 29.08 23.21
N LYS A 35 6.21 29.12 23.01
CA LYS A 35 5.57 29.83 21.89
C LYS A 35 6.08 31.27 21.79
N GLY A 36 6.38 31.71 20.58
CA GLY A 36 6.89 33.05 20.28
C GLY A 36 8.42 33.18 20.30
N GLN A 37 9.16 32.17 20.77
CA GLN A 37 10.62 32.17 20.73
C GLN A 37 11.16 31.76 19.36
N ALA A 38 12.40 32.17 19.08
CA ALA A 38 13.10 31.78 17.87
C ALA A 38 13.56 30.31 17.95
N VAL A 39 13.55 29.65 16.81
CA VAL A 39 14.12 28.31 16.62
C VAL A 39 15.59 28.44 16.28
N GLU A 40 16.44 27.70 16.98
CA GLU A 40 17.85 27.53 16.63
C GLU A 40 17.95 26.60 15.43
N LEU A 41 18.45 27.12 14.30
CA LEU A 41 18.43 26.40 13.03
C LEU A 41 19.37 25.20 13.04
N GLU A 42 20.43 25.26 13.84
CA GLU A 42 21.45 24.23 14.01
C GLU A 42 20.91 23.01 14.77
N GLN A 43 19.84 23.17 15.55
CA GLN A 43 19.17 22.09 16.26
C GLN A 43 18.10 21.40 15.41
N ILE A 44 17.80 21.92 14.21
CA ILE A 44 16.85 21.30 13.30
C ILE A 44 17.57 20.13 12.64
N GLU A 45 17.21 18.92 13.04
CA GLU A 45 17.63 17.71 12.35
C GLU A 45 16.75 17.50 11.11
N LYS A 46 15.44 17.76 11.25
CA LYS A 46 14.46 17.51 10.19
C LYS A 46 13.33 18.53 10.16
N THR A 47 12.85 18.78 8.95
CA THR A 47 11.72 19.67 8.67
C THR A 47 10.71 18.94 7.81
N PHE A 48 9.48 18.81 8.31
CA PHE A 48 8.34 18.28 7.56
C PHE A 48 7.46 19.43 7.10
N LEU A 49 7.25 19.49 5.79
CA LEU A 49 6.24 20.31 5.14
C LEU A 49 5.10 19.38 4.78
N LEU A 50 4.05 19.39 5.60
CA LEU A 50 2.82 18.65 5.30
C LEU A 50 1.84 19.63 4.67
N LYS A 51 1.51 19.41 3.39
CA LYS A 51 0.65 20.34 2.63
C LYS A 51 -0.82 20.25 3.04
N ASP A 52 -1.25 19.04 3.37
CA ASP A 52 -2.62 18.76 3.78
C ASP A 52 -2.81 18.95 5.29
N LYS A 53 -3.85 19.69 5.68
CA LYS A 53 -4.13 20.04 7.08
C LYS A 53 -4.54 18.81 7.91
N GLU A 54 -5.26 17.87 7.30
CA GLU A 54 -5.71 16.67 8.00
C GLU A 54 -4.53 15.75 8.32
N THR A 55 -3.70 15.48 7.31
CA THR A 55 -2.43 14.75 7.43
C THR A 55 -1.51 15.41 8.45
N GLN A 56 -1.41 16.75 8.44
CA GLN A 56 -0.65 17.49 9.44
C GLN A 56 -1.18 17.28 10.86
N SER A 57 -2.50 17.27 11.03
CA SER A 57 -3.13 17.02 12.34
C SER A 57 -2.85 15.61 12.84
N LYS A 58 -3.07 14.60 11.98
CA LYS A 58 -2.80 13.18 12.30
C LYS A 58 -1.33 12.95 12.65
N PHE A 59 -0.41 13.52 11.87
CA PHE A 59 1.02 13.41 12.16
C PHE A 59 1.41 14.13 13.46
N THR A 60 0.80 15.28 13.75
CA THR A 60 1.00 15.99 15.02
C THR A 60 0.59 15.14 16.22
N GLU A 61 -0.52 14.41 16.12
CA GLU A 61 -0.99 13.50 17.16
C GLU A 61 -0.03 12.34 17.38
N LEU A 62 0.44 11.69 16.30
CA LEU A 62 1.47 10.65 16.38
C LEU A 62 2.73 11.16 17.08
N LEU A 63 3.19 12.37 16.77
CA LEU A 63 4.39 12.94 17.40
C LEU A 63 4.23 13.20 18.90
N ILE A 64 3.00 13.29 19.41
CA ILE A 64 2.73 13.44 20.84
C ILE A 64 2.69 12.08 21.52
N ASN A 65 2.10 11.07 20.87
CA ASN A 65 1.77 9.78 21.50
C ASN A 65 2.81 8.68 21.24
N VAL A 66 3.57 8.77 20.15
CA VAL A 66 4.51 7.73 19.71
C VAL A 66 5.93 8.05 20.21
N PRO A 67 6.66 7.05 20.73
CA PRO A 67 8.07 7.20 21.08
C PRO A 67 8.92 7.74 19.92
N MET A 68 9.82 8.69 20.22
CA MET A 68 10.69 9.33 19.23
C MET A 68 11.51 8.31 18.41
N GLU A 69 11.95 7.23 19.05
CA GLU A 69 12.73 6.18 18.39
C GLU A 69 11.93 5.47 17.30
N HIS A 70 10.62 5.24 17.51
CA HIS A 70 9.74 4.62 16.50
C HIS A 70 9.52 5.55 15.31
N ILE A 71 9.38 6.85 15.56
CA ILE A 71 9.23 7.86 14.50
C ILE A 71 10.50 7.92 13.63
N LEU A 72 11.68 7.96 14.26
CA LEU A 72 12.95 8.02 13.55
C LEU A 72 13.21 6.75 12.71
N VAL A 73 12.87 5.58 13.24
CA VAL A 73 12.97 4.31 12.51
C VAL A 73 12.01 4.27 11.33
N SER A 74 10.75 4.66 11.54
CA SER A 74 9.74 4.70 10.46
C SER A 74 10.18 5.63 9.34
N GLU A 75 10.75 6.77 9.68
CA GLU A 75 11.26 7.71 8.69
C GLU A 75 12.50 7.17 7.94
N LYS A 76 13.41 6.49 8.63
CA LYS A 76 14.55 5.80 8.00
C LYS A 76 14.08 4.76 6.98
N ILE A 77 13.03 4.01 7.32
CA ILE A 77 12.38 3.03 6.43
C ILE A 77 11.75 3.74 5.22
N ILE A 78 10.99 4.82 5.42
CA ILE A 78 10.36 5.59 4.34
C ILE A 78 11.42 6.16 3.40
N ASN A 79 12.51 6.71 3.93
CA ASN A 79 13.59 7.28 3.12
C ASN A 79 14.30 6.18 2.30
N PHE A 80 14.52 5.00 2.89
CA PHE A 80 15.02 3.85 2.13
C PHE A 80 14.06 3.45 1.01
N GLY A 81 12.76 3.32 1.30
CA GLY A 81 11.75 2.98 0.30
C GLY A 81 11.67 4.01 -0.84
N LYS A 82 11.72 5.31 -0.53
CA LYS A 82 11.78 6.38 -1.55
C LYS A 82 12.96 6.22 -2.50
N ILE A 83 14.15 5.94 -1.95
CA ILE A 83 15.37 5.74 -2.75
C ILE A 83 15.27 4.46 -3.59
N LYS A 84 14.81 3.37 -2.98
CA LYS A 84 14.77 2.05 -3.60
C LYS A 84 13.72 1.94 -4.71
N LEU A 85 12.53 2.50 -4.49
CA LEU A 85 11.42 2.45 -5.44
C LEU A 85 11.54 3.53 -6.52
N GLY A 86 12.24 4.63 -6.26
CA GLY A 86 12.39 5.74 -7.20
C GLY A 86 11.07 6.48 -7.50
N LYS A 87 10.06 6.30 -6.64
CA LYS A 87 8.70 6.86 -6.81
C LYS A 87 8.45 8.01 -5.84
N ASN A 88 7.58 8.93 -6.25
CA ASN A 88 7.04 9.93 -5.34
C ASN A 88 5.99 9.27 -4.43
N LEU A 89 6.16 9.42 -3.12
CA LEU A 89 5.24 8.89 -2.12
C LEU A 89 4.43 10.04 -1.51
N ASN A 90 3.13 9.79 -1.33
CA ASN A 90 2.22 10.66 -0.60
C ASN A 90 2.71 10.83 0.84
N GLU A 91 2.65 12.05 1.34
CA GLU A 91 3.09 12.43 2.68
C GLU A 91 2.34 11.67 3.79
N ILE A 92 1.15 11.15 3.51
CA ILE A 92 0.37 10.32 4.45
C ILE A 92 1.12 9.05 4.89
N ILE A 93 2.11 8.56 4.13
CA ILE A 93 2.94 7.41 4.54
C ILE A 93 3.67 7.64 5.85
N TYR A 94 4.07 8.89 6.15
CA TYR A 94 4.71 9.22 7.42
C TYR A 94 3.76 9.04 8.61
N VAL A 95 2.45 9.15 8.38
CA VAL A 95 1.43 8.85 9.39
C VAL A 95 1.22 7.34 9.47
N ASN A 96 0.78 6.74 8.36
CA ASN A 96 0.29 5.36 8.34
C ASN A 96 1.38 4.34 8.68
N LEU A 97 2.60 4.52 8.15
CA LEU A 97 3.68 3.60 8.45
C LEU A 97 4.20 3.78 9.87
N THR A 98 4.25 5.01 10.39
CA THR A 98 4.69 5.24 11.78
C THR A 98 3.74 4.62 12.78
N ASP A 99 2.43 4.78 12.56
CA ASP A 99 1.39 4.14 13.38
C ASP A 99 1.48 2.60 13.31
N HIS A 100 1.69 2.06 12.10
CA HIS A 100 1.87 0.63 11.89
C HIS A 100 3.12 0.08 12.59
N ILE A 101 4.28 0.73 12.45
CA ILE A 101 5.51 0.28 13.12
C ILE A 101 5.36 0.35 14.63
N HIS A 102 4.77 1.43 15.15
CA HIS A 102 4.51 1.55 16.59
C HIS A 102 3.63 0.42 17.12
N SER A 103 2.48 0.17 16.47
CA SER A 103 1.56 -0.90 16.87
C SER A 103 2.15 -2.29 16.64
N ALA A 104 3.01 -2.49 15.65
CA ALA A 104 3.77 -3.73 15.46
C ALA A 104 4.74 -3.99 16.61
N ILE A 105 5.44 -2.96 17.08
CA ILE A 105 6.34 -3.05 18.25
C ILE A 105 5.54 -3.37 19.52
N ASP A 106 4.41 -2.71 19.74
CA ASP A 106 3.56 -2.96 20.91
C ASP A 106 3.07 -4.42 20.92
N ARG A 107 2.54 -4.90 19.78
CA ARG A 107 2.13 -6.31 19.61
C ARG A 107 3.28 -7.28 19.88
N TYR A 108 4.49 -6.97 19.43
CA TYR A 108 5.66 -7.79 19.69
C TYR A 108 5.95 -7.90 21.20
N HIS A 109 5.89 -6.78 21.93
CA HIS A 109 6.10 -6.80 23.39
C HIS A 109 4.98 -7.52 24.15
N GLU A 110 3.77 -7.53 23.60
CA GLU A 110 2.64 -8.32 24.12
C GLU A 110 2.72 -9.81 23.75
N GLY A 111 3.69 -10.21 22.92
CA GLY A 111 3.82 -11.59 22.43
C GLY A 111 2.78 -11.98 21.39
N ILE A 112 2.12 -11.00 20.76
CA ILE A 112 1.12 -11.22 19.72
C ILE A 112 1.83 -11.39 18.38
N ILE A 113 1.65 -12.56 17.76
CA ILE A 113 2.19 -12.86 16.44
C ILE A 113 1.08 -12.78 15.41
N LEU A 114 1.21 -11.87 14.45
CA LEU A 114 0.33 -11.82 13.30
C LEU A 114 0.90 -12.62 12.12
N LYS A 115 0.01 -13.32 11.43
CA LYS A 115 0.29 -13.97 10.16
C LYS A 115 -0.41 -13.23 9.05
N ASN A 116 0.27 -13.11 7.91
CA ASN A 116 -0.30 -12.47 6.73
C ASN A 116 -0.72 -13.56 5.71
N PRO A 117 -2.02 -13.80 5.51
CA PRO A 117 -2.50 -14.87 4.62
C PRO A 117 -2.18 -14.59 3.14
N LEU A 118 -1.81 -13.35 2.80
CA LEU A 118 -1.42 -12.91 1.47
C LEU A 118 0.10 -12.67 1.37
N ARG A 119 0.92 -13.10 2.33
CA ARG A 119 2.37 -12.80 2.33
C ARG A 119 3.03 -13.15 1.00
N TRP A 120 2.79 -14.36 0.51
CA TRP A 120 3.36 -14.85 -0.75
C TRP A 120 2.81 -14.11 -1.96
N ASP A 121 1.50 -13.81 -1.94
CA ASP A 121 0.83 -13.06 -3.00
C ASP A 121 1.37 -11.63 -3.09
N ILE A 122 1.54 -10.95 -1.95
CA ILE A 122 2.10 -9.60 -1.86
C ILE A 122 3.56 -9.60 -2.32
N ALA A 123 4.38 -10.56 -1.87
CA ALA A 123 5.76 -10.71 -2.33
C ALA A 123 5.86 -10.92 -3.84
N ARG A 124 4.88 -11.60 -4.44
CA ARG A 124 4.81 -11.85 -5.88
C ARG A 124 4.26 -10.67 -6.68
N PHE A 125 3.22 -10.01 -6.17
CA PHE A 125 2.51 -8.94 -6.87
C PHE A 125 3.16 -7.56 -6.71
N TYR A 126 3.94 -7.38 -5.64
CA TYR A 126 4.62 -6.14 -5.25
C TYR A 126 6.05 -6.45 -4.76
N PRO A 127 6.91 -7.06 -5.60
CA PRO A 127 8.20 -7.57 -5.17
C PRO A 127 9.16 -6.48 -4.69
N ASP A 128 9.13 -5.30 -5.31
CA ASP A 128 10.00 -4.18 -4.93
C ASP A 128 9.58 -3.60 -3.57
N GLU A 129 8.28 -3.44 -3.35
CA GLU A 129 7.72 -2.95 -2.09
C GLU A 129 7.89 -4.00 -0.97
N TYR A 130 7.79 -5.29 -1.29
CA TYR A 130 8.07 -6.38 -0.36
C TYR A 130 9.53 -6.38 0.10
N ALA A 131 10.48 -6.19 -0.82
CA ALA A 131 11.89 -6.06 -0.47
C ALA A 131 12.17 -4.85 0.44
N VAL A 132 11.41 -3.77 0.28
CA VAL A 132 11.43 -2.64 1.23
C VAL A 132 10.92 -3.06 2.61
N GLY A 133 9.83 -3.84 2.67
CA GLY A 133 9.32 -4.43 3.90
C GLY A 133 10.33 -5.34 4.61
N GLU A 134 11.05 -6.19 3.87
CA GLU A 134 12.11 -7.04 4.42
C GLU A 134 13.23 -6.19 5.02
N LYS A 135 13.65 -5.14 4.31
CA LYS A 135 14.66 -4.21 4.82
C LYS A 135 14.15 -3.46 6.05
N ALA A 136 12.87 -3.14 6.10
CA ALA A 136 12.26 -2.45 7.24
C ALA A 136 12.35 -3.29 8.52
N ILE A 137 12.07 -4.60 8.45
CA ILE A 137 12.26 -5.52 9.58
C ILE A 137 13.72 -5.50 10.07
N GLU A 138 14.69 -5.51 9.14
CA GLU A 138 16.11 -5.43 9.51
C GLU A 138 16.46 -4.13 10.23
N VAL A 139 15.93 -2.99 9.74
CA VAL A 139 16.13 -1.68 10.37
C VAL A 139 15.55 -1.65 11.78
N VAL A 140 14.33 -2.13 11.97
CA VAL A 140 13.68 -2.21 13.30
C VAL A 140 14.50 -3.09 14.25
N ARG A 141 15.00 -4.24 13.78
CA ARG A 141 15.85 -5.12 14.57
C ARG A 141 17.15 -4.44 15.02
N ASN A 142 17.82 -3.76 14.09
CA ASN A 142 19.12 -3.14 14.36
C ASN A 142 19.01 -1.92 15.28
N ASP A 143 17.97 -1.10 15.10
CA ASP A 143 17.84 0.17 15.80
C ASP A 143 17.09 0.02 17.14
N LEU A 144 16.16 -0.94 17.27
CA LEU A 144 15.28 -1.09 18.45
C LEU A 144 15.38 -2.46 19.12
N GLY A 145 16.12 -3.43 18.56
CA GLY A 145 16.22 -4.79 19.11
C GLY A 145 14.96 -5.64 18.97
N VAL A 146 13.96 -5.17 18.23
CA VAL A 146 12.67 -5.85 18.00
C VAL A 146 12.77 -6.76 16.78
N SER A 147 12.44 -8.04 16.93
CA SER A 147 12.55 -9.03 15.85
C SER A 147 11.18 -9.47 15.34
N PHE A 148 10.66 -8.76 14.34
CA PHE A 148 9.43 -9.17 13.66
C PHE A 148 9.59 -10.46 12.86
N GLU A 149 8.47 -11.16 12.73
CA GLU A 149 8.30 -12.24 11.76
C GLU A 149 8.27 -11.68 10.34
N ILE A 150 8.67 -12.50 9.36
CA ILE A 150 8.71 -12.12 7.94
C ILE A 150 7.34 -11.74 7.36
N ASP A 151 6.25 -12.14 8.04
CA ASP A 151 4.89 -11.72 7.74
C ASP A 151 4.72 -10.19 7.80
N GLU A 152 5.47 -9.48 8.66
CA GLU A 152 5.40 -8.03 8.78
C GLU A 152 5.88 -7.31 7.51
N ALA A 153 6.76 -7.92 6.73
CA ALA A 153 7.25 -7.35 5.49
C ALA A 153 6.09 -7.14 4.49
N ALA A 154 5.10 -8.02 4.48
CA ALA A 154 3.93 -7.88 3.62
C ALA A 154 3.01 -6.73 4.08
N PHE A 155 2.83 -6.53 5.39
CA PHE A 155 2.07 -5.39 5.88
C PHE A 155 2.76 -4.05 5.57
N ILE A 156 4.09 -3.99 5.76
CA ILE A 156 4.88 -2.81 5.44
C ILE A 156 4.86 -2.51 3.94
N ALA A 157 4.97 -3.53 3.09
CA ALA A 157 4.93 -3.37 1.63
C ALA A 157 3.65 -2.65 1.17
N ILE A 158 2.50 -3.01 1.73
CA ILE A 158 1.21 -2.42 1.39
C ILE A 158 1.16 -0.92 1.69
N HIS A 159 1.78 -0.46 2.79
CA HIS A 159 1.91 0.98 3.06
C HIS A 159 2.66 1.72 1.96
N PHE A 160 3.70 1.10 1.39
CA PHE A 160 4.42 1.69 0.25
C PHE A 160 3.58 1.70 -1.02
N VAL A 161 2.89 0.59 -1.34
CA VAL A 161 2.03 0.51 -2.54
C VAL A 161 0.90 1.55 -2.48
N ASN A 162 0.26 1.70 -1.32
CA ASN A 162 -0.82 2.67 -1.10
C ASN A 162 -0.33 4.13 -1.13
N ALA A 163 0.93 4.36 -0.79
CA ALA A 163 1.50 5.71 -0.77
C ALA A 163 1.97 6.20 -2.15
N GLU A 164 1.97 5.37 -3.19
CA GLU A 164 2.45 5.81 -4.52
C GLU A 164 1.54 6.90 -5.09
N MET A 165 2.08 8.09 -5.37
CA MET A 165 1.27 9.26 -5.78
C MET A 165 0.53 9.08 -7.11
N ASP A 166 0.95 8.13 -7.95
CA ASP A 166 0.30 7.80 -9.22
C ASP A 166 -0.94 6.90 -9.04
N LYS A 167 -1.24 6.48 -7.81
CA LYS A 167 -2.38 5.65 -7.45
C LYS A 167 -3.27 6.41 -6.47
N THR A 168 -4.49 6.70 -6.88
CA THR A 168 -5.47 7.47 -6.08
C THR A 168 -6.06 6.67 -4.90
N TRP A 169 -5.69 5.39 -4.74
CA TRP A 169 -6.49 4.43 -3.96
C TRP A 169 -5.64 3.62 -2.96
N GLU A 170 -6.10 3.54 -1.72
CA GLU A 170 -5.46 2.80 -0.61
C GLU A 170 -5.83 1.31 -0.56
N PHE A 171 -6.09 0.67 -1.70
CA PHE A 171 -6.66 -0.68 -1.76
C PHE A 171 -5.67 -1.80 -2.15
N ALA A 172 -4.36 -1.60 -1.93
CA ALA A 172 -3.37 -2.57 -2.42
C ALA A 172 -3.57 -3.99 -1.87
N TYR A 173 -4.08 -4.12 -0.65
CA TYR A 173 -4.33 -5.42 -0.01
C TYR A 173 -5.55 -6.10 -0.63
N GLU A 174 -6.65 -5.37 -0.80
CA GLU A 174 -7.89 -5.82 -1.43
C GLU A 174 -7.64 -6.21 -2.90
N ILE A 175 -6.82 -5.44 -3.61
CA ILE A 175 -6.39 -5.78 -4.97
C ILE A 175 -5.64 -7.12 -4.98
N ALA A 176 -4.73 -7.35 -4.03
CA ALA A 176 -4.02 -8.63 -3.93
C ALA A 176 -4.99 -9.79 -3.62
N GLU A 177 -5.97 -9.56 -2.74
CA GLU A 177 -6.99 -10.54 -2.38
C GLU A 177 -7.87 -10.93 -3.57
N ILE A 178 -8.44 -9.93 -4.28
CA ILE A 178 -9.24 -10.14 -5.48
C ILE A 178 -8.43 -10.87 -6.55
N THR A 179 -7.18 -10.45 -6.75
CA THR A 179 -6.28 -11.06 -7.75
C THR A 179 -6.05 -12.54 -7.42
N LYS A 180 -5.72 -12.86 -6.16
CA LYS A 180 -5.56 -14.24 -5.70
C LYS A 180 -6.85 -15.05 -5.86
N LYS A 181 -8.00 -14.45 -5.55
CA LYS A 181 -9.30 -15.12 -5.65
C LYS A 181 -9.64 -15.48 -7.09
N ILE A 182 -9.44 -14.55 -8.02
CA ILE A 182 -9.63 -14.76 -9.46
C ILE A 182 -8.67 -15.84 -9.99
N GLU A 183 -7.39 -15.76 -9.62
CA GLU A 183 -6.41 -16.81 -9.97
C GLU A 183 -6.88 -18.19 -9.49
N THR A 184 -7.37 -18.28 -8.24
CA THR A 184 -7.86 -19.53 -7.64
C THR A 184 -9.07 -20.08 -8.38
N ILE A 185 -10.02 -19.23 -8.80
CA ILE A 185 -11.20 -19.64 -9.59
C ILE A 185 -10.73 -20.32 -10.89
N ILE A 186 -9.85 -19.67 -11.64
CA ILE A 186 -9.39 -20.20 -12.94
C ILE A 186 -8.58 -21.49 -12.75
N LYS A 187 -7.66 -21.53 -11.77
CA LYS A 187 -6.90 -22.76 -11.44
C LYS A 187 -7.82 -23.93 -11.09
N THR A 188 -8.89 -23.66 -10.34
CA THR A 188 -9.88 -24.68 -9.95
C THR A 188 -10.68 -25.16 -11.16
N HIS A 189 -11.16 -24.23 -11.99
CA HIS A 189 -11.93 -24.52 -13.20
C HIS A 189 -11.16 -25.45 -14.14
N TYR A 190 -9.89 -25.13 -14.42
CA TYR A 190 -9.03 -25.89 -15.33
C TYR A 190 -8.26 -27.02 -14.66
N ARG A 191 -8.34 -27.16 -13.33
CA ARG A 191 -7.58 -28.14 -12.52
C ARG A 191 -6.08 -28.10 -12.83
N THR A 192 -5.51 -26.90 -12.89
CA THR A 192 -4.11 -26.66 -13.23
C THR A 192 -3.47 -25.69 -12.24
N GLU A 193 -2.14 -25.69 -12.23
CA GLU A 193 -1.34 -24.58 -11.72
C GLU A 193 -0.83 -23.71 -12.87
N PHE A 194 -0.43 -22.48 -12.57
CA PHE A 194 0.16 -21.57 -13.54
C PHE A 194 1.67 -21.50 -13.38
N ASP A 195 2.38 -21.33 -14.50
CA ASP A 195 3.79 -20.96 -14.48
C ASP A 195 3.91 -19.46 -14.15
N GLU A 196 4.17 -19.18 -12.88
CA GLU A 196 4.27 -17.83 -12.33
C GLU A 196 5.48 -17.05 -12.86
N SER A 197 6.43 -17.72 -13.51
CA SER A 197 7.58 -17.11 -14.17
C SER A 197 7.31 -16.70 -15.62
N SER A 198 6.17 -17.12 -16.18
CA SER A 198 5.85 -16.90 -17.57
C SER A 198 5.40 -15.46 -17.86
N LEU A 199 5.69 -14.99 -19.07
CA LEU A 199 5.27 -13.66 -19.53
C LEU A 199 3.75 -13.54 -19.66
N ASP A 200 3.07 -14.63 -20.00
CA ASP A 200 1.61 -14.64 -20.10
C ASP A 200 0.97 -14.53 -18.70
N TYR A 201 1.57 -15.16 -17.69
CA TYR A 201 1.14 -14.99 -16.30
C TYR A 201 1.35 -13.56 -15.80
N TYR A 202 2.52 -12.97 -16.05
CA TYR A 202 2.79 -11.58 -15.66
C TYR A 202 1.76 -10.61 -16.26
N ARG A 203 1.43 -10.78 -17.55
CA ARG A 203 0.38 -9.98 -18.21
C ARG A 203 -0.99 -10.22 -17.58
N PHE A 204 -1.35 -11.48 -17.38
CA PHE A 204 -2.62 -11.85 -16.75
C PHE A 204 -2.79 -11.16 -15.39
N ILE A 205 -1.83 -11.30 -14.48
CA ILE A 205 -1.87 -10.66 -13.15
C ILE A 205 -1.93 -9.13 -13.26
N THR A 206 -1.16 -8.53 -14.16
CA THR A 206 -1.23 -7.07 -14.38
C THR A 206 -2.64 -6.62 -14.74
N HIS A 207 -3.30 -7.34 -15.65
CA HIS A 207 -4.65 -7.04 -16.11
C HIS A 207 -5.71 -7.30 -15.03
N VAL A 208 -5.57 -8.37 -14.25
CA VAL A 208 -6.46 -8.63 -13.11
C VAL A 208 -6.32 -7.57 -12.03
N LYS A 209 -5.10 -7.08 -11.76
CA LYS A 209 -4.89 -5.97 -10.82
C LYS A 209 -5.59 -4.69 -11.28
N PHE A 210 -5.51 -4.36 -12.57
CA PHE A 210 -6.25 -3.21 -13.12
C PHE A 210 -7.76 -3.41 -13.05
N PHE A 211 -8.24 -4.62 -13.30
CA PHE A 211 -9.65 -4.96 -13.12
C PHE A 211 -10.10 -4.78 -11.66
N ALA A 212 -9.36 -5.33 -10.70
CA ALA A 212 -9.64 -5.19 -9.27
C ALA A 212 -9.62 -3.71 -8.81
N GLN A 213 -8.69 -2.90 -9.34
CA GLN A 213 -8.65 -1.46 -9.08
C GLN A 213 -9.93 -0.76 -9.53
N ARG A 214 -10.41 -1.04 -10.74
CA ARG A 214 -11.66 -0.44 -11.25
C ARG A 214 -12.88 -0.91 -10.48
N LEU A 215 -12.94 -2.20 -10.17
CA LEU A 215 -13.99 -2.79 -9.36
C LEU A 215 -14.13 -2.05 -8.02
N LEU A 216 -13.02 -1.81 -7.33
CA LEU A 216 -13.01 -1.09 -6.05
C LEU A 216 -13.27 0.41 -6.18
N ALA A 217 -12.96 1.01 -7.34
CA ALA A 217 -13.28 2.41 -7.63
C ALA A 217 -14.77 2.60 -8.00
N GLY A 218 -15.48 1.53 -8.37
CA GLY A 218 -16.82 1.62 -8.94
C GLY A 218 -16.83 2.21 -10.36
N ASP A 219 -15.69 2.20 -11.04
CA ASP A 219 -15.55 2.72 -12.40
C ASP A 219 -16.07 1.67 -13.40
N HIS A 220 -17.22 1.94 -14.01
CA HIS A 220 -17.83 1.07 -15.02
C HIS A 220 -17.39 1.44 -16.43
N TYR A 221 -17.35 0.45 -17.32
CA TYR A 221 -17.42 0.72 -18.76
C TYR A 221 -18.88 1.00 -19.14
N ASP A 222 -19.14 2.19 -19.67
CA ASP A 222 -20.43 2.56 -20.29
C ASP A 222 -20.67 1.90 -21.66
N ASP A 223 -19.81 0.94 -22.06
CA ASP A 223 -19.83 0.33 -23.39
C ASP A 223 -20.19 -1.16 -23.29
N GLU A 224 -21.15 -1.56 -24.13
CA GLU A 224 -21.64 -2.93 -24.23
C GLU A 224 -21.35 -3.48 -25.63
N ASP A 225 -20.47 -4.48 -25.73
CA ASP A 225 -20.18 -5.19 -26.98
C ASP A 225 -20.69 -6.64 -26.91
N GLU A 226 -22.02 -6.79 -26.94
CA GLU A 226 -22.67 -8.11 -26.89
C GLU A 226 -22.36 -8.97 -28.12
N GLU A 227 -22.18 -8.37 -29.30
CA GLU A 227 -21.91 -9.09 -30.55
C GLU A 227 -20.55 -9.81 -30.47
N LEU A 228 -19.52 -9.10 -30.04
CA LEU A 228 -18.19 -9.68 -29.89
C LEU A 228 -18.15 -10.67 -28.72
N LEU A 229 -18.86 -10.40 -27.62
CA LEU A 229 -18.98 -11.33 -26.51
C LEU A 229 -19.63 -12.64 -26.94
N ASN A 230 -20.71 -12.59 -27.72
CA ASN A 230 -21.37 -13.79 -28.26
C ASN A 230 -20.43 -14.60 -29.16
N THR A 231 -19.58 -13.93 -29.93
CA THR A 231 -18.56 -14.60 -30.74
C THR A 231 -17.56 -15.38 -29.87
N LEU A 232 -17.07 -14.77 -28.78
CA LEU A 232 -16.16 -15.43 -27.84
C LEU A 232 -16.83 -16.57 -27.07
N ARG A 233 -18.09 -16.38 -26.66
CA ARG A 233 -18.89 -17.40 -25.96
C ARG A 233 -18.92 -18.71 -26.74
N HIS A 234 -19.16 -18.66 -28.06
CA HIS A 234 -19.21 -19.87 -28.90
C HIS A 234 -17.84 -20.45 -29.23
N LYS A 235 -16.80 -19.62 -29.33
CA LYS A 235 -15.46 -20.07 -29.74
C LYS A 235 -14.61 -20.58 -28.58
N TYR A 236 -14.81 -20.04 -27.39
CA TYR A 236 -14.02 -20.27 -26.19
C TYR A 236 -14.96 -20.55 -25.00
N GLU A 237 -15.78 -21.60 -25.14
CA GLU A 237 -16.84 -21.94 -24.19
C GLU A 237 -16.30 -22.16 -22.76
N GLY A 238 -15.15 -22.81 -22.62
CA GLY A 238 -14.52 -23.06 -21.30
C GLY A 238 -14.02 -21.77 -20.66
N GLU A 239 -13.32 -20.93 -21.43
CA GLU A 239 -12.80 -19.66 -20.93
C GLU A 239 -13.94 -18.71 -20.53
N TYR A 240 -15.02 -18.69 -21.31
CA TYR A 240 -16.21 -17.91 -21.01
C TYR A 240 -16.92 -18.44 -19.76
N ALA A 241 -17.02 -19.77 -19.58
CA ALA A 241 -17.58 -20.36 -18.37
C ALA A 241 -16.77 -19.98 -17.12
N SER A 242 -15.43 -20.00 -17.20
CA SER A 242 -14.58 -19.52 -16.10
C SER A 242 -14.74 -18.01 -15.84
N ALA A 243 -14.94 -17.20 -16.89
CA ALA A 243 -15.26 -15.78 -16.72
C ALA A 243 -16.62 -15.56 -16.02
N LEU A 244 -17.61 -16.42 -16.26
CA LEU A 244 -18.89 -16.36 -15.53
C LEU A 244 -18.74 -16.72 -14.05
N GLU A 245 -17.88 -17.66 -13.68
CA GLU A 245 -17.59 -17.94 -12.27
C GLU A 245 -16.97 -16.73 -11.56
N ILE A 246 -16.12 -15.97 -12.28
CA ILE A 246 -15.59 -14.69 -11.78
C ILE A 246 -16.71 -13.65 -11.66
N LYS A 247 -17.62 -13.56 -12.63
CA LYS A 247 -18.80 -12.68 -12.56
C LYS A 247 -19.63 -12.97 -11.32
N ASP A 248 -19.93 -14.24 -11.05
CA ASP A 248 -20.72 -14.65 -9.89
C ASP A 248 -20.03 -14.29 -8.57
N TYR A 249 -18.72 -14.48 -8.49
CA TYR A 249 -17.92 -14.04 -7.35
C TYR A 249 -18.02 -12.53 -7.14
N VAL A 250 -17.78 -11.73 -8.20
CA VAL A 250 -17.78 -10.27 -8.10
C VAL A 250 -19.16 -9.73 -7.74
N GLN A 251 -20.22 -10.26 -8.35
CA GLN A 251 -21.59 -9.88 -8.04
C GLN A 251 -21.95 -10.15 -6.58
N LYS A 252 -21.51 -11.29 -6.03
CA LYS A 252 -21.85 -11.70 -4.68
C LYS A 252 -21.10 -10.91 -3.61
N ASP A 253 -19.80 -10.68 -3.82
CA ASP A 253 -18.94 -10.13 -2.78
C ASP A 253 -18.82 -8.60 -2.84
N PHE A 254 -19.13 -7.98 -4.00
CA PHE A 254 -19.01 -6.54 -4.23
C PHE A 254 -20.29 -5.86 -4.72
N GLU A 255 -21.39 -6.60 -4.88
CA GLU A 255 -22.66 -6.11 -5.46
C GLU A 255 -22.49 -5.43 -6.83
N TYR A 256 -21.45 -5.85 -7.57
CA TYR A 256 -21.06 -5.24 -8.84
C TYR A 256 -21.43 -6.15 -10.02
N GLU A 257 -22.18 -5.62 -10.96
CA GLU A 257 -22.54 -6.33 -12.19
C GLU A 257 -21.51 -6.07 -13.29
N LEU A 258 -20.83 -7.14 -13.73
CA LEU A 258 -19.89 -7.06 -14.85
C LEU A 258 -20.62 -6.80 -16.16
N SER A 259 -20.13 -5.82 -16.92
CA SER A 259 -20.62 -5.53 -18.27
C SER A 259 -20.19 -6.61 -19.27
N SER A 260 -20.82 -6.61 -20.45
CA SER A 260 -20.44 -7.52 -21.54
C SER A 260 -18.98 -7.31 -21.98
N THR A 261 -18.51 -6.06 -21.98
CA THR A 261 -17.12 -5.69 -22.28
C THR A 261 -16.13 -6.22 -21.25
N GLU A 262 -16.49 -6.22 -19.97
CA GLU A 262 -15.64 -6.77 -18.91
C GLU A 262 -15.58 -8.30 -18.94
N LEU A 263 -16.72 -8.95 -19.18
CA LEU A 263 -16.76 -10.39 -19.43
C LEU A 263 -15.92 -10.79 -20.64
N LEU A 264 -16.00 -10.01 -21.71
CA LEU A 264 -15.19 -10.18 -22.92
C LEU A 264 -13.70 -10.09 -22.59
N TYR A 265 -13.32 -9.05 -21.84
CA TYR A 265 -11.95 -8.80 -21.41
C TYR A 265 -11.41 -9.97 -20.57
N LEU A 266 -12.16 -10.40 -19.55
CA LEU A 266 -11.80 -11.54 -18.71
C LEU A 266 -11.64 -12.82 -19.55
N THR A 267 -12.59 -13.11 -20.44
CA THR A 267 -12.54 -14.28 -21.32
C THR A 267 -11.27 -14.28 -22.18
N ALA A 268 -10.89 -13.14 -22.74
CA ALA A 268 -9.68 -13.01 -23.56
C ALA A 268 -8.39 -13.22 -22.74
N HIS A 269 -8.34 -12.72 -21.50
CA HIS A 269 -7.19 -12.90 -20.61
C HIS A 269 -7.06 -14.32 -20.08
N ILE A 270 -8.18 -14.97 -19.75
CA ILE A 270 -8.22 -16.39 -19.39
C ILE A 270 -7.71 -17.22 -20.57
N ARG A 271 -8.24 -16.99 -21.78
CA ARG A 271 -7.80 -17.69 -23.00
C ARG A 271 -6.30 -17.62 -23.21
N ARG A 272 -5.69 -16.48 -22.88
CA ARG A 272 -4.25 -16.28 -23.04
C ARG A 272 -3.45 -17.13 -22.07
N ILE A 273 -3.83 -17.15 -20.79
CA ILE A 273 -3.10 -17.91 -19.77
C ILE A 273 -3.35 -19.42 -19.87
N THR A 274 -4.51 -19.82 -20.42
CA THR A 274 -4.90 -21.22 -20.61
C THR A 274 -4.62 -21.76 -22.00
N ARG A 275 -3.99 -20.97 -22.90
CA ARG A 275 -3.86 -21.31 -24.32
C ARG A 275 -3.19 -22.66 -24.59
N ASN A 276 -2.26 -23.05 -23.72
CA ASN A 276 -1.44 -24.25 -23.85
C ASN A 276 -1.84 -25.37 -22.87
N LEU A 277 -3.00 -25.23 -22.21
CA LEU A 277 -3.60 -26.29 -21.40
C LEU A 277 -4.34 -27.31 -22.28
#